data_AF-A0A1F6VQA2-F1
#
_entry.id   AF-A0A1F6VQA2-F1
#
_cell.length_a   1.000
_cell.length_b   1.000
_cell.length_c   1.000
_cell.angle_alpha   90.00
_cell.angle_beta   90.00
_cell.angle_gamma   90.00
#
_symmetry.space_group_name_H-M   'P 1'
#
loop_
_entity.id
_entity.type
_entity.pdbx_description
1 polymer ?
#
loop_
_entity_poly.entity_id
_entity_poly.type
_entity_poly.pdbx_seq_one_letter_code
_entity_poly.pdbx_strand_id
1 'polypeptide(L)'
;MKKYFKENKKKFSFADRQKGSAMLIAIIFFLFISLAIISGLVSPSIREFKNANTNLNSKKSFFLSESGSEDTFYRILKNKLISENETIVIDSNSVSTTITTLLGSIKQIISLGDVSSYQRKNNLTLKAEGTIIFKYGTQAGQGGFIFQNNSYANGSIYSNGNIIGSNGAYVTGSASSAGSTGLISNMRVGYNGAGDARANTVRDSTVTGVIYCQTGSGNNSSCDTSQANPVVQDFPISDLDIAKWENDATSGGTTNGNLTILSPTTIGPRKIEGNLTVSSFLTVSGTIYVTGNIIINGTMKLSSSYGATSAVIVSEGYIIINNGAVLRDSGTFGSYMLLLSKSGCDASILESLCNGNNAIQVSNNSNISIINAQKGTVYFSNNASVKEVVGHTIFLKNNVGINYSGSVVSANFTSESLTSWIIDGWGEE
;
A
#
# COMPACT_ATOMS: atom_id res chain seq x y z
N MET A 1 -87.75 56.82 -87.31
CA MET A 1 -86.62 57.63 -86.77
C MET A 1 -86.30 57.06 -85.38
N LYS A 2 -85.38 56.10 -85.21
CA LYS A 2 -83.92 56.27 -85.03
C LYS A 2 -83.21 54.91 -85.22
N LYS A 3 -82.01 54.97 -85.79
CA LYS A 3 -81.14 53.87 -86.23
C LYS A 3 -80.46 53.12 -85.07
N TYR A 4 -80.21 51.84 -85.35
CA TYR A 4 -79.35 50.86 -84.70
C TYR A 4 -77.96 51.36 -84.26
N PHE A 5 -77.48 50.84 -83.13
CA PHE A 5 -76.05 50.57 -82.90
C PHE A 5 -75.90 49.21 -82.20
N LYS A 6 -75.16 48.30 -82.85
CA LYS A 6 -74.83 46.96 -82.36
C LYS A 6 -73.35 46.97 -81.99
N GLU A 7 -73.04 46.92 -80.70
CA GLU A 7 -71.67 46.99 -80.19
C GLU A 7 -71.00 45.60 -80.29
N ASN A 8 -69.85 45.55 -80.95
CA ASN A 8 -69.15 44.32 -81.31
C ASN A 8 -67.94 44.15 -80.35
N LYS A 9 -68.11 43.43 -79.23
CA LYS A 9 -67.01 43.13 -78.30
C LYS A 9 -66.17 41.95 -78.81
N LYS A 10 -65.01 42.23 -79.41
CA LYS A 10 -63.95 41.23 -79.65
C LYS A 10 -63.32 40.82 -78.31
N LYS A 11 -63.39 39.54 -77.95
CA LYS A 11 -62.61 38.93 -76.86
C LYS A 11 -61.15 38.80 -77.30
N PHE A 12 -60.24 39.56 -76.70
CA PHE A 12 -58.81 39.28 -76.76
C PHE A 12 -58.46 38.23 -75.70
N SER A 13 -58.03 37.05 -76.14
CA SER A 13 -57.41 36.04 -75.28
C SER A 13 -55.97 36.48 -75.00
N PHE A 14 -55.67 36.81 -73.74
CA PHE A 14 -54.29 36.88 -73.28
C PHE A 14 -53.76 35.45 -73.18
N ALA A 15 -52.71 35.14 -73.93
CA ALA A 15 -51.99 33.88 -73.78
C ALA A 15 -51.30 33.85 -72.41
N ASP A 16 -51.59 32.83 -71.60
CA ASP A 16 -51.01 32.61 -70.27
C ASP A 16 -49.48 32.42 -70.33
N ARG A 17 -48.73 33.50 -70.11
CA ARG A 17 -47.26 33.47 -70.03
C ARG A 17 -46.73 33.05 -68.65
N GLN A 18 -47.55 32.44 -67.78
CA GLN A 18 -47.17 32.10 -66.39
C GLN A 18 -46.65 30.66 -66.19
N LYS A 19 -46.77 29.78 -67.18
CA LYS A 19 -46.34 28.36 -67.04
C LYS A 19 -44.82 28.19 -66.91
N GLY A 20 -44.02 29.08 -67.50
CA GLY A 20 -42.56 29.07 -67.36
C GLY A 20 -42.07 29.56 -66.00
N SER A 21 -42.74 30.59 -65.45
CA SER A 21 -42.38 31.16 -64.14
C SER A 21 -42.66 30.21 -62.98
N ALA A 22 -43.74 29.41 -63.05
CA ALA A 22 -44.05 28.40 -62.04
C ALA A 22 -42.99 27.28 -61.98
N MET A 23 -42.49 26.84 -63.14
CA MET A 23 -41.42 25.85 -63.23
C MET A 23 -40.10 26.38 -62.63
N LEU A 24 -39.76 27.65 -62.90
CA LEU A 24 -38.58 28.31 -62.33
C LEU A 24 -38.65 28.42 -60.80
N ILE A 25 -39.81 28.79 -60.24
CA ILE A 25 -39.99 28.88 -58.78
C ILE A 25 -39.84 27.50 -58.13
N ALA A 26 -40.42 26.45 -58.72
CA ALA A 26 -40.28 25.09 -58.22
C ALA A 26 -38.81 24.64 -58.22
N ILE A 27 -38.06 24.91 -59.30
CA ILE A 27 -36.63 24.57 -59.39
C ILE A 27 -35.82 25.31 -58.33
N ILE A 28 -36.05 26.61 -58.16
CA ILE A 28 -35.35 27.42 -57.14
C ILE A 28 -35.69 26.91 -55.73
N PHE A 29 -36.94 26.54 -55.47
CA PHE A 29 -37.37 25.98 -54.20
C PHE A 29 -36.70 24.63 -53.90
N PHE A 30 -36.67 23.71 -54.87
CA PHE A 30 -35.95 22.45 -54.72
C PHE A 30 -34.44 22.64 -54.55
N LEU A 31 -33.86 23.64 -55.21
CA LEU A 31 -32.45 24.01 -55.03
C LEU A 31 -32.19 24.45 -53.57
N PHE A 32 -33.03 25.32 -53.01
CA PHE A 32 -32.89 25.76 -51.61
C PHE A 32 -33.07 24.61 -50.61
N ILE A 33 -34.05 23.72 -50.81
CA ILE A 33 -34.22 22.53 -49.97
C ILE A 33 -32.98 21.64 -50.05
N SER A 34 -32.47 21.38 -51.26
CA SER A 34 -31.28 20.53 -51.43
C SER A 34 -30.05 21.12 -50.73
N LEU A 35 -29.85 22.44 -50.82
CA LEU A 35 -28.75 23.14 -50.17
C LEU A 35 -28.89 23.11 -48.64
N ALA A 36 -30.11 23.28 -48.13
CA ALA A 36 -30.39 23.19 -46.70
C ALA A 36 -30.10 21.78 -46.15
N ILE A 37 -30.48 20.72 -46.89
CA ILE A 37 -30.19 19.32 -46.52
C ILE A 37 -28.68 19.06 -46.54
N ILE A 38 -27.97 19.48 -47.60
CA ILE A 38 -26.52 19.29 -47.71
C ILE A 38 -25.80 20.02 -46.56
N SER A 39 -26.15 21.28 -46.31
CA SER A 39 -25.59 22.07 -45.19
C SER A 39 -25.84 21.41 -43.83
N GLY A 40 -27.05 20.87 -43.63
CA GLY A 40 -27.43 20.13 -42.43
C GLY A 40 -26.61 18.85 -42.19
N LEU A 41 -26.11 18.20 -43.24
CA LEU A 41 -25.36 16.93 -43.16
C LEU A 41 -23.84 17.10 -43.13
N VAL A 42 -23.30 18.14 -43.77
CA VAL A 42 -21.85 18.37 -43.86
C VAL A 42 -21.23 18.64 -42.49
N SER A 43 -21.86 19.49 -41.67
CA SER A 43 -21.32 19.86 -40.35
C SER A 43 -21.22 18.67 -39.38
N PRO A 44 -22.26 17.84 -39.20
CA PRO A 44 -22.15 16.59 -38.42
C PRO A 44 -21.08 15.64 -38.98
N SER A 45 -20.99 15.47 -40.30
CA SER A 45 -20.02 14.56 -40.92
C SER A 45 -18.57 14.97 -40.65
N ILE A 46 -18.26 16.27 -40.76
CA ILE A 46 -16.93 16.81 -40.42
C ILE A 46 -16.62 16.61 -38.93
N ARG A 47 -17.62 16.83 -38.06
CA ARG A 47 -17.47 16.62 -36.63
C ARG A 47 -17.20 15.14 -36.30
N GLU A 48 -17.93 14.22 -36.91
CA GLU A 48 -17.71 12.78 -36.74
C GLU A 48 -16.32 12.37 -37.23
N PHE A 49 -15.85 12.91 -38.36
CA PHE A 49 -14.49 12.64 -38.83
C PHE A 49 -13.42 13.14 -37.84
N LYS A 50 -13.59 14.35 -37.27
CA LYS A 50 -12.68 14.88 -36.24
C LYS A 50 -12.72 14.07 -34.95
N ASN A 51 -13.90 13.61 -34.53
CA ASN A 51 -14.07 12.75 -33.36
C ASN A 51 -13.41 11.38 -33.59
N ALA A 52 -13.61 10.78 -34.76
CA ALA A 52 -12.98 9.52 -35.13
C ALA A 52 -11.46 9.64 -35.16
N ASN A 53 -10.92 10.73 -35.72
CA ASN A 53 -9.48 10.98 -35.76
C ASN A 53 -8.89 11.20 -34.35
N THR A 54 -9.57 11.99 -33.51
CA THR A 54 -9.19 12.19 -32.11
C THR A 54 -9.19 10.87 -31.35
N ASN A 55 -10.23 10.05 -31.50
CA ASN A 55 -10.33 8.74 -30.87
C ASN A 55 -9.23 7.79 -31.35
N LEU A 56 -8.93 7.80 -32.65
CA LEU A 56 -7.86 6.98 -33.23
C LEU A 56 -6.49 7.36 -32.66
N ASN A 57 -6.14 8.65 -32.69
CA ASN A 57 -4.85 9.12 -32.17
C ASN A 57 -4.73 8.87 -30.67
N SER A 58 -5.81 9.09 -29.92
CA SER A 58 -5.86 8.78 -28.49
C SER A 58 -5.61 7.30 -28.20
N LYS A 59 -6.18 6.38 -29.00
CA LYS A 59 -5.90 4.94 -28.89
C LYS A 59 -4.45 4.60 -29.25
N LYS A 60 -3.91 5.22 -30.30
CA LYS A 60 -2.50 5.02 -30.68
C LYS A 60 -1.57 5.45 -29.54
N SER A 61 -1.80 6.60 -28.93
CA SER A 61 -1.03 7.08 -27.77
C SER A 61 -1.13 6.11 -26.59
N PHE A 62 -2.32 5.55 -26.33
CA PHE A 62 -2.50 4.56 -25.27
C PHE A 62 -1.67 3.30 -25.51
N PHE A 63 -1.73 2.70 -26.71
CA PHE A 63 -0.93 1.51 -27.03
C PHE A 63 0.57 1.80 -27.05
N LEU A 64 0.97 3.01 -27.44
CA LEU A 64 2.36 3.45 -27.41
C LEU A 64 2.86 3.57 -25.96
N SER A 65 2.04 4.13 -25.07
CA SER A 65 2.29 4.19 -23.62
C SER A 65 2.44 2.78 -23.02
N GLU A 66 1.49 1.88 -23.29
CA GLU A 66 1.56 0.47 -22.85
C GLU A 66 2.84 -0.22 -23.35
N SER A 67 3.23 0.00 -24.60
CA SER A 67 4.45 -0.59 -25.17
C SER A 67 5.70 -0.20 -24.38
N GLY A 68 5.80 1.06 -23.95
CA GLY A 68 6.93 1.52 -23.12
C GLY A 68 6.94 0.88 -21.73
N SER A 69 5.77 0.74 -21.11
CA SER A 69 5.62 0.07 -19.81
C SER A 69 5.96 -1.42 -19.89
N GLU A 70 5.47 -2.14 -20.90
CA GLU A 70 5.69 -3.58 -21.07
C GLU A 70 7.16 -3.91 -21.42
N ASP A 71 7.81 -3.15 -22.31
CA ASP A 71 9.23 -3.34 -22.62
C ASP A 71 10.09 -3.11 -21.36
N THR A 72 9.82 -2.03 -20.63
CA THR A 72 10.50 -1.70 -19.37
C THR A 72 10.32 -2.82 -18.34
N PHE A 73 9.08 -3.26 -18.12
CA PHE A 73 8.78 -4.35 -17.20
C PHE A 73 9.50 -5.64 -17.59
N TYR A 74 9.49 -6.00 -18.86
CA TYR A 74 10.18 -7.19 -19.36
C TYR A 74 11.70 -7.13 -19.14
N ARG A 75 12.32 -5.98 -19.41
CA ARG A 75 13.76 -5.77 -19.19
C ARG A 75 14.13 -5.87 -17.72
N ILE A 76 13.33 -5.27 -16.83
CA ILE A 76 13.49 -5.40 -15.37
C ILE A 76 13.39 -6.87 -14.95
N LEU A 77 12.36 -7.58 -15.40
CA LEU A 77 12.14 -9.00 -15.07
C LEU A 77 13.29 -9.91 -15.54
N LYS A 78 13.91 -9.58 -16.67
CA LYS A 78 15.03 -10.34 -17.25
C LYS A 78 16.41 -9.83 -16.84
N ASN A 79 16.48 -8.89 -15.88
CA ASN A 79 17.72 -8.26 -15.43
C ASN A 79 18.57 -7.73 -16.61
N LYS A 80 17.91 -7.15 -17.62
CA LYS A 80 18.59 -6.49 -18.74
C LYS A 80 18.98 -5.07 -18.34
N LEU A 81 20.05 -4.56 -18.95
CA LEU A 81 20.44 -3.17 -18.78
C LEU A 81 19.30 -2.24 -19.20
N ILE A 82 18.95 -1.31 -18.33
CA ILE A 82 17.92 -0.30 -18.55
C ILE A 82 18.29 0.95 -17.76
N SER A 83 17.99 2.11 -18.32
CA SER A 83 18.24 3.43 -17.73
C SER A 83 17.01 3.93 -16.98
N GLU A 84 17.17 4.96 -16.15
CA GLU A 84 16.04 5.59 -15.45
C GLU A 84 15.07 6.31 -16.40
N ASN A 85 15.51 6.64 -17.62
CA ASN A 85 14.68 7.21 -18.67
C ASN A 85 14.95 6.47 -19.97
N GLU A 86 13.89 5.95 -20.58
CA GLU A 86 13.92 5.21 -21.84
C GLU A 86 13.01 5.89 -22.86
N THR A 87 13.33 5.76 -24.13
CA THR A 87 12.47 6.25 -25.21
C THR A 87 12.40 5.19 -26.30
N ILE A 88 11.18 4.81 -26.67
CA ILE A 88 10.94 3.88 -27.77
C ILE A 88 10.22 4.65 -28.87
N VAL A 89 10.68 4.49 -30.10
CA VAL A 89 10.02 5.02 -31.28
C VAL A 89 9.37 3.86 -32.02
N ILE A 90 8.05 3.93 -32.21
CA ILE A 90 7.29 2.99 -33.02
C ILE A 90 6.67 3.80 -34.16
N ASP A 91 7.01 3.42 -35.39
CA ASP A 91 6.79 4.20 -36.60
C ASP A 91 7.44 5.60 -36.52
N SER A 92 6.61 6.64 -36.41
CA SER A 92 7.01 8.05 -36.28
C SER A 92 6.58 8.67 -34.94
N ASN A 93 6.12 7.85 -33.99
CA ASN A 93 5.65 8.30 -32.69
C ASN A 93 6.59 7.78 -31.61
N SER A 94 6.74 8.55 -30.53
CA SER A 94 7.63 8.22 -29.41
C SER A 94 6.86 8.02 -28.12
N VAL A 95 7.27 7.02 -27.35
CA VAL A 95 6.94 6.90 -25.93
C VAL A 95 8.18 7.24 -25.11
N SER A 96 7.98 8.05 -24.08
CA SER A 96 8.98 8.29 -23.04
C SER A 96 8.59 7.52 -21.79
N THR A 97 9.49 6.73 -21.24
CA THR A 97 9.26 5.95 -20.03
C THR A 97 10.27 6.34 -18.95
N THR A 98 9.79 6.70 -17.77
CA THR A 98 10.60 7.06 -16.61
C THR A 98 10.46 5.98 -15.53
N ILE A 99 11.59 5.52 -15.01
CA ILE A 99 11.69 4.50 -13.96
C ILE A 99 12.22 5.16 -12.71
N THR A 100 11.39 5.23 -11.67
CA THR A 100 11.78 5.75 -10.36
C THR A 100 11.84 4.59 -9.37
N THR A 101 12.97 4.42 -8.68
CA THR A 101 13.02 3.50 -7.55
C THR A 101 12.46 4.23 -6.33
N LEU A 102 11.34 3.75 -5.82
CA LEU A 102 10.72 4.25 -4.59
C LEU A 102 11.40 3.61 -3.36
N LEU A 103 10.90 3.88 -2.15
CA LEU A 103 11.45 3.28 -0.93
C LEU A 103 11.40 1.74 -0.96
N GLY A 104 12.54 1.13 -0.62
CA GLY A 104 12.74 -0.32 -0.58
C GLY A 104 12.87 -0.95 -1.97
N SER A 105 12.21 -2.10 -2.18
CA SER A 105 12.25 -2.84 -3.46
C SER A 105 11.03 -2.56 -4.33
N ILE A 106 10.63 -1.30 -4.44
CA ILE A 106 9.49 -0.84 -5.25
C ILE A 106 10.01 0.04 -6.39
N LYS A 107 9.51 -0.17 -7.60
CA LYS A 107 9.79 0.66 -8.77
C LYS A 107 8.49 1.20 -9.35
N GLN A 108 8.48 2.47 -9.69
CA GLN A 108 7.41 3.11 -10.44
C GLN A 108 7.87 3.32 -11.88
N ILE A 109 7.05 2.94 -12.83
CA ILE A 109 7.27 3.10 -14.27
C ILE A 109 6.15 3.99 -14.78
N ILE A 110 6.51 5.20 -15.20
CA ILE A 110 5.58 6.14 -15.83
C ILE A 110 5.91 6.18 -17.32
N SER A 111 4.96 5.75 -18.15
CA SER A 111 5.09 5.75 -19.60
C SER A 111 4.16 6.78 -20.21
N LEU A 112 4.65 7.62 -21.10
CA LEU A 112 3.90 8.68 -21.78
C LEU A 112 3.99 8.47 -23.29
N GLY A 113 2.89 8.01 -23.89
CA GLY A 113 2.74 7.93 -25.34
C GLY A 113 2.22 9.24 -25.91
N ASP A 114 2.91 9.79 -26.91
CA ASP A 114 2.48 10.99 -27.64
C ASP A 114 2.33 10.68 -29.14
N VAL A 115 1.11 10.90 -29.66
CA VAL A 115 0.81 10.79 -31.09
C VAL A 115 0.14 12.09 -31.52
N SER A 116 0.86 12.92 -32.27
CA SER A 116 0.34 14.21 -32.77
C SER A 116 -0.23 15.10 -31.66
N SER A 117 0.44 15.18 -30.50
CA SER A 117 0.03 15.94 -29.32
C SER A 117 -1.19 15.39 -28.58
N TYR A 118 -1.67 14.20 -28.95
CA TYR A 118 -2.58 13.43 -28.12
C TYR A 118 -1.74 12.57 -27.17
N GLN A 119 -1.88 12.81 -25.87
CA GLN A 119 -1.06 12.15 -24.86
C GLN A 119 -1.90 11.17 -24.05
N ARG A 120 -1.30 10.01 -23.74
CA ARG A 120 -1.82 9.02 -22.80
C ARG A 120 -0.70 8.59 -21.89
N LYS A 121 -0.97 8.50 -20.60
CA LYS A 121 0.03 8.21 -19.58
C LYS A 121 -0.40 7.02 -18.74
N ASN A 122 0.51 6.07 -18.58
CA ASN A 122 0.25 4.86 -17.83
C ASN A 122 1.29 4.76 -16.72
N ASN A 123 0.84 4.34 -15.54
CA ASN A 123 1.63 4.21 -14.34
C ASN A 123 1.59 2.75 -13.88
N LEU A 124 2.74 2.10 -13.92
CA LEU A 124 2.94 0.72 -13.49
C LEU A 124 3.85 0.69 -12.26
N THR A 125 3.35 0.17 -11.15
CA THR A 125 4.13 -0.02 -9.93
C THR A 125 4.54 -1.49 -9.83
N LEU A 126 5.84 -1.74 -9.69
CA LEU A 126 6.41 -3.06 -9.47
C LEU A 126 6.90 -3.16 -8.02
N LYS A 127 6.74 -4.33 -7.44
CA LYS A 127 7.41 -4.70 -6.19
C LYS A 127 8.23 -5.97 -6.40
N ALA A 128 9.40 -6.05 -5.78
CA ALA A 128 10.10 -7.33 -5.72
C ALA A 128 9.24 -8.32 -4.93
N GLU A 129 9.20 -9.56 -5.40
CA GLU A 129 8.56 -10.68 -4.72
C GLU A 129 9.14 -10.81 -3.30
N GLY A 130 8.30 -11.12 -2.31
CA GLY A 130 8.70 -11.14 -0.90
C GLY A 130 8.85 -9.76 -0.23
N THR A 131 8.51 -8.67 -0.93
CA THR A 131 8.40 -7.34 -0.31
C THR A 131 7.13 -7.25 0.53
N ILE A 132 7.31 -7.03 1.83
CA ILE A 132 6.23 -6.68 2.75
C ILE A 132 6.18 -5.17 2.92
N ILE A 133 4.97 -4.60 2.78
CA ILE A 133 4.72 -3.16 2.95
C ILE A 133 4.07 -2.94 4.31
N PHE A 134 4.74 -2.18 5.16
CA PHE A 134 4.20 -1.75 6.44
C PHE A 134 3.52 -0.40 6.24
N LYS A 135 2.19 -0.42 6.04
CA LYS A 135 1.38 0.79 5.79
C LYS A 135 1.45 1.79 6.95
N TYR A 136 1.68 1.28 8.15
CA TYR A 136 1.82 2.05 9.38
C TYR A 136 3.08 1.55 10.08
N GLY A 137 3.89 2.45 10.63
CA GLY A 137 5.13 2.05 11.31
C GLY A 137 4.93 1.21 12.57
N THR A 138 3.68 1.04 13.00
CA THR A 138 3.25 0.17 14.09
C THR A 138 1.75 -0.10 13.95
N GLN A 139 1.35 -1.37 13.89
CA GLN A 139 -0.05 -1.76 13.71
C GLN A 139 -0.52 -2.79 14.75
N ALA A 140 -1.58 -2.47 15.47
CA ALA A 140 -2.27 -3.43 16.34
C ALA A 140 -3.58 -3.92 15.73
N GLY A 141 -3.92 -5.18 16.01
CA GLY A 141 -5.21 -5.79 15.70
C GLY A 141 -6.32 -5.35 16.65
N GLN A 142 -7.34 -6.21 16.79
CA GLN A 142 -8.52 -5.94 17.60
C GLN A 142 -8.21 -5.80 19.10
N GLY A 143 -7.14 -6.43 19.58
CA GLY A 143 -6.67 -6.28 20.95
C GLY A 143 -6.05 -4.91 21.25
N GLY A 144 -5.58 -4.23 20.21
CA GLY A 144 -5.15 -2.83 20.27
C GLY A 144 -3.84 -2.59 21.00
N PHE A 145 -3.65 -1.36 21.48
CA PHE A 145 -2.45 -0.93 22.22
C PHE A 145 -2.75 -0.69 23.70
N ILE A 146 -1.82 -1.13 24.54
CA ILE A 146 -1.82 -0.86 25.97
C ILE A 146 -0.46 -0.27 26.35
N PHE A 147 -0.44 0.99 26.76
CA PHE A 147 0.75 1.68 27.24
C PHE A 147 0.70 1.81 28.77
N GLN A 148 1.77 1.40 29.43
CA GLN A 148 1.96 1.52 30.88
C GLN A 148 3.31 2.12 31.23
N ASN A 149 3.30 2.96 32.28
CA ASN A 149 4.50 3.49 32.95
C ASN A 149 5.48 4.16 31.97
N ASN A 150 5.12 5.34 31.46
CA ASN A 150 5.89 6.19 30.54
C ASN A 150 6.33 5.51 29.24
N SER A 151 5.59 4.50 28.79
CA SER A 151 5.85 3.87 27.49
C SER A 151 5.37 4.76 26.35
N TYR A 152 6.04 4.69 25.20
CA TYR A 152 5.78 5.61 24.10
C TYR A 152 5.99 5.01 22.71
N ALA A 153 5.41 5.67 21.71
CA ALA A 153 5.68 5.42 20.31
C ALA A 153 6.19 6.70 19.62
N ASN A 154 7.41 6.65 19.09
CA ASN A 154 7.95 7.71 18.27
C ASN A 154 7.53 7.51 16.82
N GLY A 155 6.37 8.06 16.45
CA GLY A 155 5.72 7.88 15.16
C GLY A 155 4.21 7.94 15.26
N SER A 156 3.53 7.67 14.14
CA SER A 156 2.08 7.48 14.13
C SER A 156 1.74 6.00 14.32
N ILE A 157 0.64 5.71 15.01
CA ILE A 157 0.18 4.34 15.27
C ILE A 157 -1.23 4.11 14.71
N TYR A 158 -1.47 2.88 14.25
CA TYR A 158 -2.78 2.44 13.77
C TYR A 158 -3.25 1.20 14.52
N SER A 159 -4.49 1.22 14.98
CA SER A 159 -5.05 0.14 15.77
C SER A 159 -6.44 -0.23 15.26
N ASN A 160 -6.67 -1.51 14.99
CA ASN A 160 -8.03 -2.01 14.76
C ASN A 160 -8.86 -2.07 16.06
N GLY A 161 -8.18 -2.08 17.20
CA GLY A 161 -8.76 -2.03 18.54
C GLY A 161 -8.49 -0.72 19.27
N ASN A 162 -8.68 -0.74 20.58
CA ASN A 162 -8.51 0.42 21.45
C ASN A 162 -7.04 0.80 21.65
N ILE A 163 -6.77 2.08 21.92
CA ILE A 163 -5.47 2.61 22.34
C ILE A 163 -5.65 3.13 23.77
N ILE A 164 -5.04 2.44 24.72
CA ILE A 164 -5.21 2.72 26.15
C ILE A 164 -3.87 3.10 26.74
N GLY A 165 -3.79 4.34 27.23
CA GLY A 165 -2.63 4.87 27.93
C GLY A 165 -2.75 4.83 29.44
N SER A 166 -1.61 4.95 30.12
CA SER A 166 -1.54 5.22 31.55
C SER A 166 -0.17 5.80 31.91
N ASN A 167 -0.10 6.58 33.00
CA ASN A 167 1.15 7.07 33.60
C ASN A 167 2.14 7.65 32.57
N GLY A 168 1.77 8.72 31.87
CA GLY A 168 2.69 9.41 30.96
C GLY A 168 2.86 8.77 29.58
N ALA A 169 1.91 7.94 29.15
CA ALA A 169 1.90 7.35 27.81
C ALA A 169 1.76 8.41 26.70
N TYR A 170 2.59 8.32 25.66
CA TYR A 170 2.53 9.27 24.55
C TYR A 170 2.88 8.68 23.19
N VAL A 171 2.36 9.32 22.14
CA VAL A 171 2.80 9.12 20.76
C VAL A 171 3.26 10.46 20.19
N THR A 172 4.35 10.47 19.42
CA THR A 172 4.86 11.72 18.82
C THR A 172 4.13 12.11 17.53
N GLY A 173 3.54 11.14 16.83
CA GLY A 173 2.72 11.35 15.63
C GLY A 173 1.22 11.34 15.90
N SER A 174 0.45 10.85 14.93
CA SER A 174 -1.00 10.69 15.03
C SER A 174 -1.38 9.31 15.59
N ALA A 175 -2.53 9.22 16.25
CA ALA A 175 -3.09 7.96 16.73
C ALA A 175 -4.46 7.70 16.10
N SER A 176 -4.64 6.52 15.50
CA SER A 176 -5.92 6.11 14.92
C SER A 176 -6.40 4.79 15.54
N SER A 177 -7.62 4.79 16.09
CA SER A 177 -8.33 3.60 16.57
C SER A 177 -9.58 3.39 15.70
N ALA A 178 -9.64 2.25 15.04
CA ALA A 178 -10.65 1.95 14.04
C ALA A 178 -11.94 1.35 14.63
N GLY A 179 -12.99 1.38 13.81
CA GLY A 179 -14.27 0.76 14.12
C GLY A 179 -15.23 1.64 14.93
N SER A 180 -16.47 1.18 15.04
CA SER A 180 -17.54 1.88 15.77
C SER A 180 -17.35 1.89 17.28
N THR A 181 -16.46 1.05 17.81
CA THR A 181 -16.09 0.98 19.23
C THR A 181 -14.67 1.46 19.50
N GLY A 182 -13.98 2.02 18.50
CA GLY A 182 -12.60 2.47 18.62
C GLY A 182 -12.47 3.55 19.69
N LEU A 183 -11.55 3.34 20.64
CA LEU A 183 -11.29 4.22 21.76
C LEU A 183 -9.82 4.65 21.78
N ILE A 184 -9.59 5.95 21.95
CA ILE A 184 -8.30 6.48 22.43
C ILE A 184 -8.55 7.04 23.84
N SER A 185 -7.78 6.57 24.83
CA SER A 185 -7.95 7.05 26.21
C SER A 185 -6.64 7.20 26.96
N ASN A 186 -6.55 8.22 27.83
CA ASN A 186 -5.40 8.46 28.70
C ASN A 186 -4.07 8.60 27.94
N MET A 187 -4.11 9.19 26.75
CA MET A 187 -2.95 9.34 25.87
C MET A 187 -2.57 10.81 25.67
N ARG A 188 -1.27 11.08 25.54
CA ARG A 188 -0.77 12.28 24.87
C ARG A 188 -0.50 11.96 23.39
N VAL A 189 -1.08 12.72 22.47
CA VAL A 189 -0.95 12.53 21.02
C VAL A 189 -0.36 13.77 20.37
N GLY A 190 0.69 13.57 19.58
CA GLY A 190 1.34 14.63 18.82
C GLY A 190 2.36 15.43 19.63
N TYR A 191 3.37 15.93 18.93
CA TYR A 191 4.41 16.83 19.40
C TYR A 191 4.75 17.86 18.30
N ASN A 192 5.39 18.98 18.67
CA ASN A 192 5.88 20.00 17.74
C ASN A 192 4.79 20.58 16.80
N GLY A 193 3.57 20.73 17.30
CA GLY A 193 2.46 21.35 16.57
C GLY A 193 1.76 20.42 15.57
N ALA A 194 2.06 19.12 15.55
CA ALA A 194 1.42 18.14 14.67
C ALA A 194 1.00 16.87 15.43
N GLY A 195 -0.01 16.16 14.91
CA GLY A 195 -0.48 14.87 15.40
C GLY A 195 -1.95 14.88 15.80
N ASP A 196 -2.78 14.20 15.02
CA ASP A 196 -4.22 14.09 15.23
C ASP A 196 -4.56 12.82 16.03
N ALA A 197 -5.68 12.85 16.74
CA ALA A 197 -6.33 11.66 17.28
C ALA A 197 -7.59 11.35 16.48
N ARG A 198 -7.76 10.10 16.03
CA ARG A 198 -8.91 9.66 15.23
C ARG A 198 -9.50 8.39 15.82
N ALA A 199 -10.73 8.45 16.31
CA ALA A 199 -11.43 7.29 16.89
C ALA A 199 -12.94 7.53 16.93
N ASN A 200 -13.72 6.50 17.23
CA ASN A 200 -15.13 6.72 17.57
C ASN A 200 -15.25 7.55 18.86
N THR A 201 -14.52 7.14 19.89
CA THR A 201 -14.48 7.82 21.19
C THR A 201 -13.06 8.24 21.54
N VAL A 202 -12.88 9.49 21.99
CA VAL A 202 -11.61 9.95 22.57
C VAL A 202 -11.87 10.53 23.96
N ARG A 203 -11.17 10.06 24.99
CA ARG A 203 -11.34 10.57 26.36
C ARG A 203 -10.05 10.74 27.11
N ASP A 204 -10.06 11.63 28.11
CA ASP A 204 -8.97 11.82 29.06
C ASP A 204 -7.59 12.01 28.37
N SER A 205 -7.57 12.62 27.18
CA SER A 205 -6.40 12.68 26.31
C SER A 205 -5.99 14.11 25.96
N THR A 206 -4.69 14.31 25.79
CA THR A 206 -4.12 15.59 25.36
C THR A 206 -3.61 15.45 23.93
N VAL A 207 -4.26 16.12 22.98
CA VAL A 207 -3.96 16.04 21.55
C VAL A 207 -3.44 17.37 21.04
N THR A 208 -2.31 17.35 20.35
CA THR A 208 -1.68 18.57 19.80
C THR A 208 -2.43 19.07 18.56
N GLY A 209 -2.84 18.17 17.67
CA GLY A 209 -3.65 18.46 16.49
C GLY A 209 -5.15 18.38 16.75
N VAL A 210 -5.90 17.91 15.75
CA VAL A 210 -7.36 17.81 15.81
C VAL A 210 -7.78 16.47 16.41
N ILE A 211 -8.89 16.48 17.16
CA ILE A 211 -9.52 15.26 17.67
C ILE A 211 -10.73 14.94 16.81
N TYR A 212 -10.60 14.00 15.88
CA TYR A 212 -11.71 13.52 15.07
C TYR A 212 -12.42 12.37 15.79
N CYS A 213 -13.60 12.65 16.35
CA CYS A 213 -14.41 11.68 17.10
C CYS A 213 -15.91 11.95 17.08
N GLN A 214 -16.69 10.92 17.40
CA GLN A 214 -18.15 11.01 17.57
C GLN A 214 -18.53 11.36 19.00
N THR A 215 -17.72 10.96 19.97
CA THR A 215 -17.95 11.26 21.38
C THR A 215 -16.62 11.52 22.07
N GLY A 216 -16.57 12.53 22.93
CA GLY A 216 -15.38 12.78 23.72
C GLY A 216 -15.64 13.50 25.03
N SER A 217 -14.73 13.28 25.98
CA SER A 217 -14.83 13.79 27.35
C SER A 217 -13.46 13.89 27.99
N GLY A 218 -13.19 14.93 28.80
CA GLY A 218 -11.91 15.04 29.52
C GLY A 218 -10.69 15.31 28.64
N ASN A 219 -10.89 15.72 27.39
CA ASN A 219 -9.81 16.08 26.47
C ASN A 219 -9.47 17.57 26.55
N ASN A 220 -8.31 17.95 26.02
CA ASN A 220 -7.88 19.36 25.91
C ASN A 220 -8.59 20.15 24.80
N SER A 221 -9.32 19.49 23.91
CA SER A 221 -10.14 20.11 22.85
C SER A 221 -11.40 19.27 22.57
N SER A 222 -12.39 19.88 21.91
CA SER A 222 -13.65 19.20 21.56
C SER A 222 -13.48 18.28 20.34
N CYS A 223 -14.35 17.27 20.21
CA CYS A 223 -14.40 16.45 19.00
C CYS A 223 -14.79 17.28 17.77
N ASP A 224 -14.09 17.05 16.67
CA ASP A 224 -14.54 17.32 15.31
C ASP A 224 -15.25 16.07 14.78
N THR A 225 -16.55 16.20 14.51
CA THR A 225 -17.41 15.10 14.04
C THR A 225 -17.51 15.02 12.51
N SER A 226 -16.73 15.83 11.77
CA SER A 226 -16.79 15.91 10.30
C SER A 226 -16.25 14.66 9.59
N GLN A 227 -15.42 13.87 10.26
CA GLN A 227 -14.83 12.65 9.69
C GLN A 227 -15.52 11.39 10.24
N ALA A 228 -15.67 10.40 9.35
CA ALA A 228 -16.09 9.07 9.73
C ALA A 228 -15.03 8.37 10.61
N ASN A 229 -15.45 7.33 11.34
CA ASN A 229 -14.53 6.52 12.12
C ASN A 229 -13.48 5.87 11.19
N PRO A 230 -12.21 5.74 11.61
CA PRO A 230 -11.23 4.98 10.86
C PRO A 230 -11.71 3.54 10.62
N VAL A 231 -11.37 2.99 9.46
CA VAL A 231 -11.81 1.64 9.05
C VAL A 231 -10.77 0.59 9.40
N VAL A 232 -11.20 -0.60 9.82
CA VAL A 232 -10.25 -1.68 10.13
C VAL A 232 -9.35 -1.98 8.94
N GLN A 233 -8.07 -2.28 9.21
CA GLN A 233 -7.05 -2.55 8.20
C GLN A 233 -6.56 -3.98 8.32
N ASP A 234 -6.37 -4.64 7.20
CA ASP A 234 -5.72 -5.95 7.19
C ASP A 234 -4.27 -5.83 7.67
N PHE A 235 -3.74 -6.92 8.19
CA PHE A 235 -2.35 -6.99 8.59
C PHE A 235 -1.41 -7.09 7.37
N PRO A 236 -0.14 -6.65 7.52
CA PRO A 236 0.79 -6.54 6.40
C PRO A 236 1.36 -7.88 5.90
N ILE A 237 1.31 -8.95 6.69
CA ILE A 237 1.84 -10.27 6.30
C ILE A 237 0.68 -11.26 6.13
N SER A 238 0.58 -11.88 4.96
CA SER A 238 -0.44 -12.89 4.67
C SER A 238 -0.03 -14.29 5.14
N ASP A 239 -0.99 -15.18 5.35
CA ASP A 239 -0.68 -16.59 5.65
C ASP A 239 0.08 -17.27 4.48
N LEU A 240 -0.07 -16.78 3.24
CA LEU A 240 0.68 -17.26 2.08
C LEU A 240 2.16 -16.89 2.15
N ASP A 241 2.49 -15.67 2.61
CA ASP A 241 3.88 -15.24 2.80
C ASP A 241 4.56 -16.12 3.86
N ILE A 242 3.86 -16.39 4.96
CA ILE A 242 4.34 -17.26 6.05
C ILE A 242 4.59 -18.68 5.53
N ALA A 243 3.63 -19.25 4.79
CA ALA A 243 3.78 -20.59 4.21
C ALA A 243 4.96 -20.68 3.23
N LYS A 244 5.23 -19.61 2.46
CA LYS A 244 6.41 -19.54 1.59
C LYS A 244 7.70 -19.62 2.42
N TRP A 245 7.82 -18.83 3.48
CA TRP A 245 9.01 -18.85 4.35
C TRP A 245 9.21 -20.20 5.06
N GLU A 246 8.13 -20.88 5.45
CA GLU A 246 8.19 -22.23 6.01
C GLU A 246 8.72 -23.26 4.99
N ASN A 247 8.29 -23.15 3.74
CA ASN A 247 8.78 -24.00 2.64
C ASN A 247 10.25 -23.71 2.30
N ASP A 248 10.67 -22.44 2.28
CA ASP A 248 12.06 -22.03 2.05
C ASP A 248 12.98 -22.61 3.14
N ALA A 249 12.57 -22.50 4.41
CA ALA A 249 13.31 -23.06 5.53
C ALA A 249 13.41 -24.59 5.45
N THR A 250 12.31 -25.25 5.08
CA THR A 250 12.24 -26.73 4.90
C THR A 250 13.13 -27.19 3.75
N SER A 251 13.22 -26.42 2.67
CA SER A 251 14.10 -26.70 1.53
C SER A 251 15.59 -26.67 1.91
N GLY A 252 15.95 -25.90 2.94
CA GLY A 252 17.29 -25.91 3.56
C GLY A 252 17.60 -27.13 4.46
N GLY A 253 16.66 -28.06 4.56
CA GLY A 253 16.72 -29.27 5.37
C GLY A 253 15.98 -29.15 6.70
N THR A 254 15.96 -30.26 7.45
CA THR A 254 15.26 -30.37 8.74
C THR A 254 16.22 -30.83 9.85
N THR A 255 16.12 -30.22 11.02
CA THR A 255 16.72 -30.68 12.26
C THR A 255 15.63 -31.24 13.16
N ASN A 256 15.72 -32.52 13.52
CA ASN A 256 14.72 -33.18 14.36
C ASN A 256 15.01 -32.92 15.84
N GLY A 257 13.97 -32.54 16.60
CA GLY A 257 14.05 -32.29 18.03
C GLY A 257 14.55 -30.88 18.39
N ASN A 258 14.70 -30.64 19.69
CA ASN A 258 15.11 -29.35 20.23
C ASN A 258 16.57 -29.03 19.86
N LEU A 259 16.84 -27.79 19.51
CA LEU A 259 18.17 -27.27 19.19
C LEU A 259 18.58 -26.19 20.18
N THR A 260 19.75 -26.37 20.81
CA THR A 260 20.34 -25.37 21.71
C THR A 260 21.69 -24.90 21.18
N ILE A 261 21.84 -23.59 20.96
CA ILE A 261 23.08 -22.97 20.50
C ILE A 261 23.94 -22.63 21.71
N LEU A 262 24.96 -23.45 21.98
CA LEU A 262 25.90 -23.30 23.12
C LEU A 262 27.26 -22.73 22.71
N SER A 263 27.58 -22.72 21.42
CA SER A 263 28.81 -22.15 20.86
C SER A 263 28.49 -21.39 19.56
N PRO A 264 29.38 -20.51 19.07
CA PRO A 264 29.16 -19.79 17.83
C PRO A 264 28.76 -20.72 16.68
N THR A 265 27.55 -20.54 16.15
CA THR A 265 26.96 -21.43 15.14
C THR A 265 26.35 -20.60 14.02
N THR A 266 26.37 -21.12 12.78
CA THR A 266 25.66 -20.53 11.63
C THR A 266 24.54 -21.46 11.19
N ILE A 267 23.33 -20.94 11.03
CA ILE A 267 22.13 -21.70 10.64
C ILE A 267 21.32 -20.90 9.62
N GLY A 268 20.73 -21.61 8.65
CA GLY A 268 19.74 -21.07 7.73
C GLY A 268 20.18 -21.23 6.27
N PRO A 269 19.26 -21.57 5.34
CA PRO A 269 17.86 -21.92 5.59
C PRO A 269 17.72 -23.27 6.32
N ARG A 270 16.78 -23.38 7.26
CA ARG A 270 16.59 -24.62 8.07
C ARG A 270 15.24 -24.68 8.79
N LYS A 271 14.55 -25.82 8.69
CA LYS A 271 13.45 -26.20 9.60
C LYS A 271 13.98 -26.88 10.87
N ILE A 272 13.41 -26.55 12.03
CA ILE A 272 13.68 -27.19 13.32
C ILE A 272 12.36 -27.76 13.86
N GLU A 273 12.27 -29.08 13.92
CA GLU A 273 11.11 -29.80 14.47
C GLU A 273 11.22 -29.94 15.98
N GLY A 274 11.11 -28.81 16.68
CA GLY A 274 11.26 -28.70 18.13
C GLY A 274 11.43 -27.24 18.56
N ASN A 275 11.94 -27.03 19.76
CA ASN A 275 12.27 -25.71 20.29
C ASN A 275 13.67 -25.26 19.86
N LEU A 276 13.87 -23.95 19.70
CA LEU A 276 15.18 -23.33 19.49
C LEU A 276 15.57 -22.48 20.71
N THR A 277 16.68 -22.81 21.35
CA THR A 277 17.27 -21.99 22.43
C THR A 277 18.60 -21.42 21.98
N VAL A 278 18.74 -20.10 21.94
CA VAL A 278 19.99 -19.40 21.59
C VAL A 278 20.67 -18.90 22.85
N SER A 279 21.68 -19.63 23.34
CA SER A 279 22.43 -19.26 24.55
C SER A 279 23.83 -18.69 24.24
N SER A 280 24.26 -18.76 22.99
CA SER A 280 25.55 -18.24 22.51
C SER A 280 25.34 -17.34 21.27
N PHE A 281 26.33 -17.25 20.40
CA PHE A 281 26.25 -16.46 19.17
C PHE A 281 25.68 -17.28 18.00
N LEU A 282 24.55 -16.86 17.44
CA LEU A 282 23.93 -17.46 16.26
C LEU A 282 24.03 -16.50 15.08
N THR A 283 24.67 -16.95 13.99
CA THR A 283 24.61 -16.29 12.68
C THR A 283 23.47 -16.88 11.87
N VAL A 284 22.54 -16.05 11.43
CA VAL A 284 21.41 -16.45 10.59
C VAL A 284 21.80 -16.24 9.13
N SER A 285 21.94 -17.32 8.36
CA SER A 285 22.36 -17.32 6.95
C SER A 285 21.22 -17.59 5.96
N GLY A 286 19.98 -17.75 6.45
CA GLY A 286 18.78 -18.04 5.65
C GLY A 286 17.53 -18.10 6.54
N THR A 287 16.36 -18.36 5.96
CA THR A 287 15.09 -18.46 6.69
C THR A 287 15.11 -19.61 7.70
N ILE A 288 14.68 -19.34 8.93
CA ILE A 288 14.58 -20.36 9.98
C ILE A 288 13.10 -20.56 10.32
N TYR A 289 12.65 -21.81 10.32
CA TYR A 289 11.30 -22.19 10.74
C TYR A 289 11.38 -23.14 11.93
N VAL A 290 10.75 -22.78 13.04
CA VAL A 290 10.74 -23.54 14.30
C VAL A 290 9.30 -23.97 14.59
N THR A 291 9.06 -25.29 14.70
CA THR A 291 7.71 -25.81 15.01
C THR A 291 7.33 -25.70 16.49
N GLY A 292 8.31 -25.40 17.35
CA GLY A 292 8.12 -25.16 18.78
C GLY A 292 8.32 -23.68 19.14
N ASN A 293 8.82 -23.44 20.35
CA ASN A 293 9.10 -22.11 20.88
C ASN A 293 10.54 -21.68 20.59
N ILE A 294 10.78 -20.36 20.56
CA ILE A 294 12.11 -19.77 20.45
C ILE A 294 12.46 -19.01 21.73
N ILE A 295 13.61 -19.31 22.32
CA ILE A 295 14.13 -18.59 23.49
C ILE A 295 15.51 -18.03 23.15
N ILE A 296 15.67 -16.71 23.24
CA ILE A 296 16.92 -16.01 22.92
C ILE A 296 17.49 -15.43 24.21
N ASN A 297 18.64 -15.97 24.62
CA ASN A 297 19.45 -15.50 25.75
C ASN A 297 20.76 -14.86 25.28
N GLY A 298 21.29 -15.32 24.15
CA GLY A 298 22.58 -14.90 23.59
C GLY A 298 22.46 -13.83 22.51
N THR A 299 23.35 -13.91 21.51
CA THR A 299 23.36 -12.98 20.37
C THR A 299 22.85 -13.67 19.13
N MET A 300 21.94 -13.04 18.40
CA MET A 300 21.51 -13.46 17.06
C MET A 300 21.85 -12.36 16.07
N LYS A 301 22.56 -12.69 14.99
CA LYS A 301 23.00 -11.74 13.97
C LYS A 301 22.70 -12.26 12.57
N LEU A 302 22.21 -11.42 11.67
CA LEU A 302 22.13 -11.78 10.24
C LEU A 302 23.52 -11.87 9.61
N SER A 303 23.72 -12.87 8.76
CA SER A 303 24.93 -12.99 7.95
C SER A 303 25.14 -11.72 7.13
N SER A 304 26.40 -11.29 6.97
CA SER A 304 26.74 -10.15 6.11
C SER A 304 26.38 -10.39 4.64
N SER A 305 26.20 -11.65 4.23
CA SER A 305 25.75 -12.03 2.89
C SER A 305 24.37 -11.47 2.51
N TYR A 306 23.54 -11.10 3.49
CA TYR A 306 22.25 -10.48 3.21
C TYR A 306 22.40 -9.11 2.53
N GLY A 307 23.52 -8.39 2.68
CA GLY A 307 23.60 -7.01 2.20
C GLY A 307 22.41 -6.21 2.73
N ALA A 308 21.64 -5.54 1.85
CA ALA A 308 20.43 -4.80 2.20
C ALA A 308 19.14 -5.66 2.26
N THR A 309 19.21 -6.98 2.07
CA THR A 309 18.04 -7.87 2.18
C THR A 309 17.77 -8.26 3.63
N SER A 310 16.57 -8.77 3.91
CA SER A 310 16.08 -9.05 5.26
C SER A 310 15.85 -10.55 5.47
N ALA A 311 15.97 -11.00 6.72
CA ALA A 311 15.79 -12.42 7.08
C ALA A 311 14.53 -12.63 7.90
N VAL A 312 13.97 -13.83 7.78
CA VAL A 312 12.78 -14.25 8.52
C VAL A 312 13.09 -15.41 9.43
N ILE A 313 12.64 -15.30 10.68
CA ILE A 313 12.59 -16.41 11.62
C ILE A 313 11.13 -16.59 12.05
N VAL A 314 10.55 -17.75 11.72
CA VAL A 314 9.17 -18.12 12.02
C VAL A 314 9.14 -19.13 13.17
N SER A 315 8.21 -18.94 14.10
CA SER A 315 7.90 -19.85 15.20
C SER A 315 6.40 -20.17 15.21
N GLU A 316 6.04 -21.45 15.27
CA GLU A 316 4.65 -21.84 15.59
C GLU A 316 4.30 -21.48 17.04
N GLY A 317 5.28 -21.63 17.94
CA GLY A 317 5.15 -21.31 19.35
C GLY A 317 5.46 -19.84 19.68
N TYR A 318 5.57 -19.55 20.97
CA TYR A 318 5.95 -18.22 21.43
C TYR A 318 7.46 -17.96 21.26
N ILE A 319 7.82 -16.67 21.23
CA ILE A 319 9.20 -16.20 21.18
C ILE A 319 9.51 -15.38 22.44
N ILE A 320 10.56 -15.74 23.18
CA ILE A 320 11.04 -14.98 24.33
C ILE A 320 12.43 -14.43 24.02
N ILE A 321 12.57 -13.12 24.13
CA ILE A 321 13.83 -12.38 24.03
C ILE A 321 14.18 -11.88 25.44
N ASN A 322 15.09 -12.59 26.08
CA ASN A 322 15.45 -12.33 27.47
C ASN A 322 16.36 -11.12 27.61
N ASN A 323 16.42 -10.60 28.84
CA ASN A 323 17.29 -9.48 29.19
C ASN A 323 18.75 -9.81 28.86
N GLY A 324 19.42 -8.92 28.12
CA GLY A 324 20.80 -9.11 27.67
C GLY A 324 20.95 -9.84 26.33
N ALA A 325 19.85 -10.35 25.74
CA ALA A 325 19.88 -10.85 24.39
C ALA A 325 20.14 -9.71 23.39
N VAL A 326 20.98 -9.99 22.39
CA VAL A 326 21.38 -8.99 21.39
C VAL A 326 20.97 -9.45 20.00
N LEU A 327 20.15 -8.66 19.32
CA LEU A 327 19.76 -8.90 17.93
C LEU A 327 20.45 -7.88 17.03
N ARG A 328 20.99 -8.35 15.91
CA ARG A 328 21.69 -7.51 14.93
C ARG A 328 21.28 -7.87 13.51
N ASP A 329 21.04 -6.83 12.70
CA ASP A 329 20.85 -6.98 11.26
C ASP A 329 22.19 -7.35 10.57
N SER A 330 22.24 -7.29 9.23
CA SER A 330 23.45 -7.71 8.48
C SER A 330 24.64 -6.77 8.71
N GLY A 331 24.34 -5.52 9.11
CA GLY A 331 25.29 -4.41 9.17
C GLY A 331 25.19 -3.46 7.97
N THR A 332 24.39 -3.79 6.97
CA THR A 332 24.08 -2.91 5.84
C THR A 332 22.71 -2.26 6.04
N PHE A 333 22.61 -0.96 5.76
CA PHE A 333 21.33 -0.24 5.81
C PHE A 333 20.29 -0.89 4.88
N GLY A 334 19.04 -0.99 5.35
CA GLY A 334 17.95 -1.68 4.65
C GLY A 334 17.78 -3.16 5.01
N SER A 335 18.74 -3.78 5.72
CA SER A 335 18.57 -5.13 6.25
C SER A 335 17.82 -5.13 7.58
N TYR A 336 16.87 -6.05 7.71
CA TYR A 336 16.08 -6.22 8.91
C TYR A 336 15.93 -7.70 9.27
N MET A 337 16.00 -8.00 10.57
CA MET A 337 15.55 -9.28 11.10
C MET A 337 14.05 -9.19 11.46
N LEU A 338 13.24 -10.07 10.86
CA LEU A 338 11.84 -10.28 11.24
C LEU A 338 11.73 -11.53 12.13
N LEU A 339 11.23 -11.33 13.35
CA LEU A 339 10.79 -12.41 14.23
C LEU A 339 9.28 -12.52 14.15
N LEU A 340 8.77 -13.67 13.71
CA LEU A 340 7.36 -13.93 13.55
C LEU A 340 6.92 -15.11 14.43
N SER A 341 5.92 -14.87 15.29
CA SER A 341 5.20 -15.93 15.99
C SER A 341 3.80 -16.10 15.38
N LYS A 342 3.46 -17.34 15.03
CA LYS A 342 2.10 -17.70 14.59
C LYS A 342 1.16 -17.95 15.77
N SER A 343 1.68 -17.91 16.99
CA SER A 343 0.93 -18.28 18.18
C SER A 343 -0.12 -17.25 18.55
N GLY A 344 -1.27 -17.74 19.01
CA GLY A 344 -2.34 -16.95 19.61
C GLY A 344 -2.15 -16.65 21.10
N CYS A 345 -0.95 -16.85 21.65
CA CYS A 345 -0.70 -16.67 23.08
C CYS A 345 -1.03 -15.26 23.58
N ASP A 346 -1.79 -15.21 24.68
CA ASP A 346 -2.01 -14.03 25.50
C ASP A 346 -1.86 -14.43 26.97
N ALA A 347 -0.92 -13.82 27.68
CA ALA A 347 -0.62 -14.11 29.08
C ALA A 347 -1.75 -13.69 30.03
N SER A 348 -2.64 -12.79 29.61
CA SER A 348 -3.78 -12.34 30.43
C SER A 348 -4.93 -13.35 30.50
N ILE A 349 -4.93 -14.36 29.62
CA ILE A 349 -5.94 -15.40 29.57
C ILE A 349 -5.48 -16.58 30.43
N LEU A 350 -6.18 -16.86 31.53
CA LEU A 350 -5.84 -17.91 32.50
C LEU A 350 -5.79 -19.33 31.89
N GLU A 351 -6.51 -19.58 30.79
CA GLU A 351 -6.51 -20.85 30.06
C GLU A 351 -5.59 -20.84 28.81
N SER A 352 -4.68 -19.89 28.73
CA SER A 352 -3.70 -19.81 27.64
C SER A 352 -2.86 -21.09 27.55
N LEU A 353 -2.87 -21.74 26.38
CA LEU A 353 -2.03 -22.90 26.02
C LEU A 353 -0.52 -22.63 26.14
N CYS A 354 -0.13 -21.40 26.46
CA CYS A 354 1.24 -20.92 26.45
C CYS A 354 1.85 -20.77 27.83
N ASN A 355 1.28 -21.39 28.87
CA ASN A 355 1.80 -21.36 30.24
C ASN A 355 2.03 -19.93 30.77
N GLY A 356 1.08 -19.04 30.51
CA GLY A 356 1.17 -17.63 30.92
C GLY A 356 2.16 -16.77 30.11
N ASN A 357 2.61 -17.25 28.95
CA ASN A 357 3.42 -16.47 28.02
C ASN A 357 2.56 -15.72 26.99
N ASN A 358 3.11 -14.64 26.46
CA ASN A 358 2.59 -13.93 25.29
C ASN A 358 3.23 -14.51 24.01
N ALA A 359 2.66 -14.21 22.84
CA ALA A 359 3.17 -14.76 21.58
C ALA A 359 4.60 -14.31 21.31
N ILE A 360 4.90 -13.04 21.62
CA ILE A 360 6.28 -12.55 21.66
C ILE A 360 6.49 -11.73 22.93
N GLN A 361 7.55 -12.04 23.67
CA GLN A 361 7.96 -11.30 24.86
C GLN A 361 9.36 -10.74 24.69
N VAL A 362 9.51 -9.45 24.98
CA VAL A 362 10.77 -8.73 24.87
C VAL A 362 11.11 -8.05 26.18
N SER A 363 12.28 -8.39 26.73
CA SER A 363 12.78 -7.82 27.98
C SER A 363 14.08 -7.04 27.76
N ASN A 364 14.08 -5.75 28.13
CA ASN A 364 15.21 -4.83 28.36
C ASN A 364 16.37 -4.75 27.34
N ASN A 365 16.73 -3.52 26.96
CA ASN A 365 17.93 -3.16 26.18
C ASN A 365 18.11 -3.91 24.84
N SER A 366 17.01 -4.36 24.25
CA SER A 366 17.02 -4.93 22.91
C SER A 366 16.80 -3.82 21.88
N ASN A 367 17.55 -3.88 20.77
CA ASN A 367 17.34 -3.06 19.58
C ASN A 367 16.88 -4.01 18.48
N ILE A 368 15.58 -4.33 18.49
CA ILE A 368 15.00 -5.32 17.57
C ILE A 368 14.51 -4.60 16.32
N SER A 369 14.72 -5.21 15.16
CA SER A 369 14.25 -4.65 13.90
C SER A 369 12.75 -4.79 13.74
N ILE A 370 12.23 -6.00 13.47
CA ILE A 370 10.81 -6.18 13.16
C ILE A 370 10.24 -7.35 13.96
N ILE A 371 9.10 -7.12 14.61
CA ILE A 371 8.37 -8.16 15.35
C ILE A 371 6.96 -8.31 14.79
N ASN A 372 6.53 -9.55 14.59
CA ASN A 372 5.18 -9.85 14.13
C ASN A 372 4.53 -10.98 14.96
N ALA A 373 3.38 -10.70 15.57
CA ALA A 373 2.51 -11.69 16.18
C ALA A 373 1.03 -11.39 15.88
N GLN A 374 0.65 -11.42 14.61
CA GLN A 374 -0.70 -11.05 14.15
C GLN A 374 -1.86 -11.80 14.83
N LYS A 375 -1.59 -12.97 15.43
CA LYS A 375 -2.59 -13.81 16.10
C LYS A 375 -2.58 -13.68 17.62
N GLY A 376 -1.57 -13.04 18.23
CA GLY A 376 -1.41 -13.01 19.68
C GLY A 376 -0.79 -11.72 20.22
N THR A 377 -0.40 -11.75 21.48
CA THR A 377 0.09 -10.55 22.19
C THR A 377 1.60 -10.39 22.00
N VAL A 378 2.03 -9.18 21.60
CA VAL A 378 3.43 -8.75 21.71
C VAL A 378 3.58 -7.94 23.00
N TYR A 379 4.43 -8.40 23.90
CA TYR A 379 4.66 -7.78 25.20
C TYR A 379 6.09 -7.31 25.33
N PHE A 380 6.26 -6.01 25.56
CA PHE A 380 7.54 -5.39 25.83
C PHE A 380 7.62 -4.93 27.28
N SER A 381 8.78 -5.12 27.89
CA SER A 381 9.03 -4.64 29.24
C SER A 381 10.43 -4.05 29.44
N ASN A 382 10.50 -3.10 30.39
CA ASN A 382 11.73 -2.60 31.00
C ASN A 382 12.70 -1.97 29.99
N ASN A 383 12.35 -0.84 29.35
CA ASN A 383 13.22 -0.12 28.40
C ASN A 383 13.59 -0.90 27.11
N ALA A 384 12.78 -1.90 26.72
CA ALA A 384 12.95 -2.51 25.39
C ALA A 384 12.67 -1.49 24.26
N SER A 385 13.33 -1.68 23.12
CA SER A 385 13.08 -0.87 21.92
C SER A 385 12.95 -1.72 20.65
N VAL A 386 12.08 -1.29 19.76
CA VAL A 386 11.82 -1.95 18.47
C VAL A 386 11.64 -0.92 17.38
N LYS A 387 12.08 -1.23 16.14
CA LYS A 387 11.86 -0.35 14.98
C LYS A 387 10.44 -0.47 14.43
N GLU A 388 9.90 -1.68 14.37
CA GLU A 388 8.59 -1.99 13.79
C GLU A 388 7.92 -3.13 14.57
N VAL A 389 6.63 -3.01 14.88
CA VAL A 389 5.87 -4.10 15.50
C VAL A 389 4.44 -4.20 14.97
N VAL A 390 4.04 -5.44 14.71
CA VAL A 390 2.69 -5.84 14.33
C VAL A 390 2.22 -6.91 15.31
N GLY A 391 1.03 -6.77 15.88
CA GLY A 391 0.48 -7.75 16.81
C GLY A 391 -1.04 -7.71 16.90
N HIS A 392 -1.68 -8.77 17.38
CA HIS A 392 -3.11 -8.71 17.73
C HIS A 392 -3.33 -7.69 18.86
N THR A 393 -2.52 -7.81 19.91
CA THR A 393 -2.40 -6.88 21.03
C THR A 393 -0.94 -6.46 21.15
N ILE A 394 -0.67 -5.17 21.37
CA ILE A 394 0.67 -4.66 21.67
C ILE A 394 0.65 -4.04 23.06
N PHE A 395 1.40 -4.65 23.99
CA PHE A 395 1.50 -4.24 25.37
C PHE A 395 2.89 -3.70 25.67
N LEU A 396 2.97 -2.46 26.13
CA LEU A 396 4.21 -1.75 26.42
C LEU A 396 4.24 -1.37 27.90
N LYS A 397 5.24 -1.84 28.65
CA LYS A 397 5.32 -1.64 30.11
C LYS A 397 6.70 -1.20 30.58
N ASN A 398 6.74 -0.19 31.46
CA ASN A 398 7.95 0.30 32.11
C ASN A 398 8.97 0.90 31.12
N ASN A 399 8.70 2.14 30.69
CA ASN A 399 9.58 2.98 29.87
C ASN A 399 9.96 2.34 28.52
N VAL A 400 9.08 1.54 27.92
CA VAL A 400 9.31 0.94 26.60
C VAL A 400 9.10 1.99 25.51
N GLY A 401 10.01 2.02 24.53
CA GLY A 401 9.92 2.92 23.39
C GLY A 401 9.82 2.15 22.07
N ILE A 402 8.77 2.39 21.29
CA ILE A 402 8.73 2.02 19.88
C ILE A 402 9.37 3.17 19.10
N ASN A 403 10.50 2.93 18.45
CA ASN A 403 11.26 3.95 17.73
C ASN A 403 11.17 3.69 16.24
N TYR A 404 10.04 4.08 15.65
CA TYR A 404 9.85 3.93 14.22
C TYR A 404 10.90 4.73 13.45
N SER A 405 11.55 4.06 12.52
CA SER A 405 12.38 4.69 11.50
C SER A 405 11.58 4.66 10.21
N GLY A 406 11.36 5.82 9.57
CA GLY A 406 10.75 5.92 8.24
C GLY A 406 11.46 5.13 7.13
N SER A 407 12.57 4.44 7.46
CA SER A 407 13.24 3.48 6.59
C SER A 407 12.57 2.09 6.53
N VAL A 408 11.60 1.77 7.39
CA VAL A 408 10.90 0.46 7.42
C VAL A 408 9.55 0.49 6.69
N VAL A 409 9.35 1.44 5.77
CA VAL A 409 8.12 1.52 4.95
C VAL A 409 7.91 0.26 4.10
N SER A 410 9.00 -0.38 3.69
CA SER A 410 8.98 -1.68 3.03
C SER A 410 10.25 -2.46 3.34
N ALA A 411 10.15 -3.77 3.49
CA ALA A 411 11.28 -4.67 3.68
C ALA A 411 11.15 -5.87 2.74
N ASN A 412 12.27 -6.25 2.11
CA ASN A 412 12.31 -7.37 1.18
C ASN A 412 12.83 -8.62 1.91
N PHE A 413 11.93 -9.57 2.11
CA PHE A 413 12.17 -10.84 2.78
C PHE A 413 12.24 -11.97 1.74
N THR A 414 13.35 -12.01 1.00
CA THR A 414 13.63 -13.08 0.02
C THR A 414 14.82 -13.92 0.48
N SER A 415 14.70 -15.23 0.29
CA SER A 415 15.75 -16.22 0.55
C SER A 415 16.63 -16.48 -0.68
N GLU A 416 16.24 -15.98 -1.86
CA GLU A 416 16.91 -16.20 -3.14
C GLU A 416 17.59 -14.91 -3.64
N SER A 417 18.78 -15.04 -4.24
CA SER A 417 19.53 -13.92 -4.81
C SER A 417 18.92 -13.33 -6.10
N LEU A 418 17.73 -13.79 -6.49
CA LEU A 418 17.04 -13.39 -7.72
C LEU A 418 15.74 -12.68 -7.33
N THR A 419 15.74 -11.36 -7.43
CA THR A 419 14.55 -10.52 -7.26
C THR A 419 13.61 -10.71 -8.44
N SER A 420 12.71 -11.69 -8.35
CA SER A 420 11.51 -11.75 -9.18
C SER A 420 10.68 -10.49 -8.90
N TRP A 421 10.23 -9.78 -9.93
CA TRP A 421 9.40 -8.58 -9.80
C TRP A 421 7.95 -8.92 -10.17
N ILE A 422 7.00 -8.46 -9.35
CA ILE A 422 5.56 -8.62 -9.60
C ILE A 422 4.90 -7.24 -9.75
N ILE A 423 3.83 -7.19 -10.52
CA ILE A 423 3.02 -5.98 -10.69
C ILE A 423 2.22 -5.78 -9.39
N ASP A 424 2.42 -4.63 -8.76
CA ASP A 424 1.68 -4.20 -7.56
C ASP A 424 0.46 -3.35 -7.92
N GLY A 425 0.57 -2.54 -8.99
CA GLY A 425 -0.53 -1.72 -9.47
C GLY A 425 -0.32 -1.26 -10.90
N TRP A 426 -1.43 -1.01 -11.59
CA TRP A 426 -1.48 -0.40 -12.92
C TRP A 426 -2.63 0.62 -12.95
N GLY A 427 -2.39 1.76 -13.58
CA GLY A 427 -3.41 2.77 -13.81
C GLY A 427 -3.09 3.69 -14.97
N GLU A 428 -4.13 4.31 -15.52
CA GLU A 428 -4.02 5.39 -16.51
C GLU A 428 -4.19 6.74 -15.78
N GLU A 429 -3.34 7.72 -16.11
CA GLU A 429 -3.30 9.05 -15.48
C GLU A 429 -3.74 10.18 -16.42
#